data_AF-A0A1C6IVM4-F1
#
_entry.id   AF-A0A1C6IVM4-F1
#
_cell.length_a   1.000
_cell.length_b   1.000
_cell.length_c   1.000
_cell.angle_alpha   90.00
_cell.angle_beta   90.00
_cell.angle_gamma   90.00
#
_symmetry.space_group_name_H-M   'P 1'
#
loop_
_entity.id
_entity.type
_entity.pdbx_description
1 polymer ?
#
loop_
_entity_poly.entity_id
_entity_poly.type
_entity_poly.pdbx_seq_one_letter_code
_entity_poly.pdbx_strand_id
1 'polypeptide(L)'
;MPILRDSVSQTAVVMFIVGTASLFAWVLTVTGVAADASNLLIQVSAGNKYIFLLIVNIILLIAGCFIDANSAMYIIVPILYPVAEALGIDGVHLGCIMVMNLAIGLVTPPVGVNLYVGCGIADISLKRMSKSVLPFVVASIIALLLTTYLPFIPMTLPNLLG
;
A
#
# COMPACT_ATOMS: atom_id res chain seq x y z
N MET A 1 34.05 -4.97 -0.01
CA MET A 1 33.30 -3.73 -0.30
C MET A 1 32.09 -3.84 -1.24
N PRO A 2 31.71 -4.98 -1.87
CA PRO A 2 30.52 -4.99 -2.74
C PRO A 2 29.21 -4.79 -1.95
N ILE A 3 29.06 -5.47 -0.80
CA ILE A 3 27.85 -5.36 0.05
C ILE A 3 27.60 -3.91 0.49
N LEU A 4 28.63 -3.19 0.95
CA LEU A 4 28.51 -1.78 1.33
C LEU A 4 28.08 -0.89 0.16
N ARG A 5 28.63 -1.12 -1.04
CA ARG A 5 28.29 -0.36 -2.25
C ARG A 5 26.84 -0.63 -2.68
N ASP A 6 26.40 -1.88 -2.62
CA ASP A 6 25.04 -2.27 -2.99
C ASP A 6 24.01 -1.73 -1.99
N SER A 7 24.31 -1.80 -0.68
CA SER A 7 23.47 -1.19 0.36
C SER A 7 23.37 0.34 0.21
N VAL A 8 24.49 1.02 -0.06
CA VAL A 8 24.49 2.48 -0.32
C VAL A 8 23.69 2.81 -1.59
N SER A 9 23.84 2.03 -2.65
CA SER A 9 23.08 2.22 -3.89
C SER A 9 21.57 2.11 -3.66
N GLN A 10 21.13 1.07 -2.96
CA GLN A 10 19.72 0.84 -2.69
C GLN A 10 19.11 1.93 -1.80
N THR A 11 19.81 2.32 -0.73
CA THR A 11 19.37 3.42 0.15
C THR A 11 19.36 4.77 -0.57
N ALA A 12 20.31 5.04 -1.46
CA ALA A 12 20.34 6.27 -2.26
C ALA A 12 19.13 6.38 -3.20
N VAL A 13 18.74 5.28 -3.85
CA VAL A 13 17.53 5.25 -4.70
C VAL A 13 16.28 5.53 -3.86
N VAL A 14 16.16 4.89 -2.69
CA VAL A 14 15.01 5.11 -1.78
C VAL A 14 14.95 6.58 -1.34
N MET A 15 16.06 7.16 -0.87
CA MET A 15 16.13 8.55 -0.43
C MET A 15 15.81 9.53 -1.57
N PHE A 16 16.24 9.23 -2.79
CA PHE A 16 15.92 10.05 -3.96
C PHE A 16 14.41 10.04 -4.26
N ILE A 17 13.77 8.86 -4.20
CA ILE A 17 12.32 8.73 -4.37
C ILE A 17 11.57 9.45 -3.24
N VAL A 18 12.02 9.34 -1.99
CA VAL A 18 11.44 10.08 -0.86
C VAL A 18 11.48 11.59 -1.12
N GLY A 19 12.61 12.10 -1.62
CA GLY A 19 12.78 13.52 -1.94
C GLY A 19 11.83 14.01 -3.03
N THR A 20 11.73 13.28 -4.14
CA THR A 20 10.81 13.63 -5.24
C THR A 20 9.34 13.45 -4.85
N ALA A 21 9.02 12.44 -4.05
CA ALA A 21 7.69 12.23 -3.50
C ALA A 21 7.27 13.33 -2.53
N SER A 22 8.20 13.83 -1.71
CA SER A 22 7.94 14.97 -0.82
C SER A 22 7.64 16.24 -1.62
N LEU A 23 8.36 16.47 -2.71
CA LEU A 23 8.05 17.56 -3.65
C LEU A 23 6.70 17.36 -4.32
N PHE A 24 6.37 16.14 -4.75
CA PHE A 24 5.08 15.80 -5.33
C PHE A 24 3.93 16.01 -4.35
N ALA A 25 4.09 15.60 -3.10
CA ALA A 25 3.13 15.83 -2.01
C ALA A 25 2.86 17.33 -1.80
N TRP A 26 3.93 18.13 -1.78
CA TRP A 26 3.83 19.59 -1.67
C TRP A 26 3.09 20.19 -2.88
N VAL A 27 3.42 19.76 -4.10
CA VAL A 27 2.72 20.21 -5.32
C VAL A 27 1.23 19.85 -5.27
N LEU A 28 0.88 18.63 -4.86
CA LEU A 28 -0.53 18.22 -4.73
C LEU A 28 -1.29 19.04 -3.69
N THR A 29 -0.61 19.43 -2.61
CA THR A 29 -1.17 20.28 -1.56
C THR A 29 -1.39 21.70 -2.08
N VAL A 30 -0.40 22.27 -2.79
CA VAL A 30 -0.47 23.63 -3.34
C VAL A 30 -1.45 23.75 -4.50
N THR A 31 -1.56 22.71 -5.34
CA THR A 31 -2.49 22.68 -6.48
C THR A 31 -3.93 22.41 -6.07
N GLY A 32 -4.19 22.05 -4.81
CA GLY A 32 -5.54 21.75 -4.32
C GLY A 32 -6.08 20.40 -4.79
N VAL A 33 -5.30 19.61 -5.55
CA VAL A 33 -5.71 18.28 -6.05
C VAL A 33 -6.05 17.34 -4.89
N ALA A 34 -5.33 17.44 -3.76
CA ALA A 34 -5.67 16.68 -2.56
C ALA A 34 -7.03 17.07 -1.97
N ALA A 35 -7.40 18.36 -2.02
CA ALA A 35 -8.69 18.85 -1.56
C ALA A 35 -9.82 18.47 -2.54
N ASP A 36 -9.57 18.52 -3.85
CA ASP A 36 -10.52 18.09 -4.88
C ASP A 36 -10.75 16.58 -4.82
N ALA A 37 -9.68 15.79 -4.64
CA ALA A 37 -9.78 14.35 -4.42
C ALA A 37 -10.55 14.04 -3.14
N SER A 38 -10.31 14.78 -2.05
CA SER A 38 -11.06 14.66 -0.79
C SER A 38 -12.55 14.92 -1.01
N ASN A 39 -12.91 16.00 -1.72
CA ASN A 39 -14.29 16.35 -2.02
C ASN A 39 -14.96 15.31 -2.91
N LEU A 40 -14.28 14.81 -3.95
CA LEU A 40 -14.76 13.73 -4.80
C LEU A 40 -14.95 12.44 -4.03
N LEU A 41 -14.00 12.07 -3.16
CA LEU A 41 -14.08 10.87 -2.33
C LEU A 41 -15.18 10.99 -1.28
N ILE A 42 -15.42 12.15 -0.69
CA ILE A 42 -16.52 12.40 0.24
C ILE A 42 -17.87 12.30 -0.49
N GLN A 43 -17.98 12.86 -1.69
CA GLN A 43 -19.18 12.77 -2.52
C GLN A 43 -19.47 11.33 -2.97
N VAL A 44 -18.47 10.60 -3.43
CA VAL A 44 -18.59 9.19 -3.86
C VAL A 44 -18.83 8.25 -2.67
N SER A 45 -18.21 8.53 -1.52
CA SER A 45 -18.38 7.72 -0.31
C SER A 45 -19.63 8.10 0.48
N ALA A 46 -20.38 9.13 0.07
CA ALA A 46 -21.49 9.72 0.81
C ALA A 46 -21.14 10.04 2.29
N GLY A 47 -19.88 10.40 2.57
CA GLY A 47 -19.37 10.61 3.93
C GLY A 47 -19.12 9.36 4.77
N ASN A 48 -19.23 8.15 4.20
CA ASN A 48 -19.03 6.90 4.95
C ASN A 48 -17.58 6.39 4.86
N LYS A 49 -16.88 6.39 6.01
CA LYS A 49 -15.51 5.89 6.19
C LYS A 49 -15.27 4.48 5.63
N TYR A 50 -16.28 3.60 5.69
CA TYR A 50 -16.14 2.21 5.24
C TYR A 50 -16.10 2.10 3.71
N ILE A 51 -16.84 2.95 3.01
CA ILE A 51 -16.86 2.98 1.54
C ILE A 51 -15.53 3.53 1.02
N PHE A 52 -15.00 4.59 1.66
CA PHE A 52 -13.67 5.12 1.37
C PHE A 52 -12.60 4.02 1.51
N LEU A 53 -12.58 3.32 2.65
CA LEU A 53 -11.61 2.24 2.89
C LEU A 53 -11.73 1.11 1.86
N LEU A 54 -12.94 0.77 1.42
CA LEU A 54 -13.16 -0.24 0.39
C LEU A 54 -12.58 0.20 -0.97
N ILE A 55 -12.84 1.44 -1.38
CA ILE A 55 -12.28 2.02 -2.62
C ILE A 55 -10.75 2.03 -2.56
N VAL A 56 -10.18 2.47 -1.44
CA VAL A 56 -8.74 2.50 -1.22
C VAL A 56 -8.12 1.10 -1.30
N ASN A 57 -8.72 0.10 -0.66
CA ASN A 57 -8.26 -1.29 -0.75
C ASN A 57 -8.23 -1.78 -2.20
N ILE A 58 -9.27 -1.51 -2.99
CA ILE A 58 -9.32 -1.92 -4.40
C ILE A 58 -8.23 -1.23 -5.22
N ILE A 59 -8.08 0.09 -5.07
CA ILE A 59 -7.07 0.86 -5.79
C ILE A 59 -5.67 0.35 -5.43
N LEU A 60 -5.39 0.12 -4.15
CA LEU A 60 -4.09 -0.33 -3.68
C LEU A 60 -3.77 -1.77 -4.06
N LEU A 61 -4.76 -2.67 -4.06
CA LEU A 61 -4.57 -4.04 -4.55
C LEU A 61 -4.19 -4.04 -6.03
N ILE A 62 -4.89 -3.24 -6.85
CA ILE A 62 -4.59 -3.12 -8.28
C ILE A 62 -3.23 -2.46 -8.47
N ALA A 63 -2.96 -1.33 -7.82
CA ALA A 63 -1.69 -0.61 -7.94
C ALA A 63 -0.49 -1.46 -7.47
N GLY A 64 -0.64 -2.16 -6.35
CA GLY A 64 0.37 -3.05 -5.79
C GLY A 64 0.63 -4.29 -6.63
N CYS A 65 -0.27 -4.64 -7.56
CA CYS A 65 0.03 -5.66 -8.55
C CYS A 65 1.07 -5.18 -9.55
N PHE A 66 1.10 -3.90 -9.95
CA PHE A 66 1.95 -3.38 -11.04
C PHE A 66 3.23 -2.67 -10.58
N ILE A 67 3.21 -2.04 -9.41
CA ILE A 67 4.27 -1.17 -8.91
C ILE A 67 4.85 -1.77 -7.62
N ASP A 68 6.15 -1.60 -7.38
CA ASP A 68 6.75 -2.03 -6.13
C ASP A 68 6.15 -1.29 -4.92
N ALA A 69 6.10 -1.95 -3.77
CA ALA A 69 5.41 -1.43 -2.59
C ALA A 69 6.00 -0.09 -2.08
N ASN A 70 7.31 0.12 -2.21
CA ASN A 70 7.95 1.34 -1.72
C ASN A 70 7.58 2.53 -2.62
N SER A 71 7.73 2.38 -3.94
CA SER A 71 7.32 3.44 -4.89
C SER A 71 5.83 3.74 -4.80
N ALA A 72 4.99 2.72 -4.65
CA ALA A 72 3.55 2.92 -4.48
C ALA A 72 3.21 3.70 -3.20
N MET A 73 3.84 3.38 -2.07
CA MET A 73 3.65 4.16 -0.84
C MET A 73 4.06 5.63 -1.04
N TYR A 74 5.21 5.90 -1.65
CA TYR A 74 5.67 7.28 -1.84
C TYR A 74 4.73 8.13 -2.70
N ILE A 75 4.09 7.55 -3.70
CA ILE A 75 3.15 8.26 -4.58
C ILE A 75 1.78 8.41 -3.92
N ILE A 76 1.29 7.35 -3.28
CA ILE A 76 -0.12 7.27 -2.87
C ILE A 76 -0.36 7.82 -1.46
N VAL A 77 0.60 7.68 -0.53
CA VAL A 77 0.48 8.21 0.85
C VAL A 77 0.13 9.69 0.87
N PRO A 78 0.82 10.61 0.16
CA PRO A 78 0.52 12.03 0.24
C PRO A 78 -0.86 12.39 -0.34
N ILE A 79 -1.44 11.53 -1.16
CA ILE A 79 -2.80 11.71 -1.71
C ILE A 79 -3.84 11.20 -0.70
N LEU A 80 -3.64 10.00 -0.15
CA LEU A 80 -4.63 9.34 0.71
C LEU A 80 -4.61 9.83 2.15
N TYR A 81 -3.44 10.20 2.69
CA TYR A 81 -3.29 10.65 4.07
C TYR A 81 -4.19 11.85 4.42
N PRO A 82 -4.18 12.97 3.67
CA PRO A 82 -5.04 14.11 4.01
C PRO A 82 -6.54 13.79 3.91
N VAL A 83 -6.92 12.91 2.97
CA VAL A 83 -8.32 12.47 2.83
C VAL A 83 -8.74 11.61 4.03
N ALA A 84 -7.87 10.71 4.46
CA ALA A 84 -8.11 9.84 5.61
C ALA A 84 -8.21 10.65 6.91
N GLU A 85 -7.33 11.63 7.09
CA GLU A 85 -7.36 12.55 8.23
C GLU A 85 -8.68 13.36 8.26
N ALA A 86 -9.13 13.87 7.10
CA ALA A 86 -10.41 14.56 6.97
C ALA A 86 -11.63 13.68 7.29
N LEU A 87 -11.53 12.36 7.11
CA LEU A 87 -12.56 11.37 7.45
C LEU A 87 -12.44 10.83 8.89
N GLY A 88 -11.49 11.32 9.68
CA GLY A 88 -11.24 10.87 11.05
C GLY A 88 -10.64 9.46 11.14
N ILE A 89 -9.96 9.01 10.08
CA ILE A 89 -9.22 7.75 10.06
C ILE A 89 -7.80 8.02 10.57
N ASP A 90 -7.37 7.22 11.53
CA ASP A 90 -6.01 7.32 12.08
C ASP A 90 -4.95 6.96 11.02
N GLY A 91 -3.87 7.74 10.98
CA GLY A 91 -2.77 7.56 10.03
C GLY A 91 -2.06 6.20 10.15
N VAL A 92 -1.97 5.64 11.36
CA VAL A 92 -1.41 4.31 11.60
C VAL A 92 -2.32 3.24 11.03
N HIS A 93 -3.64 3.37 11.20
CA HIS A 93 -4.62 2.45 10.61
C HIS A 93 -4.52 2.44 9.09
N LEU A 94 -4.47 3.64 8.49
CA LEU A 94 -4.28 3.80 7.05
C LEU A 94 -2.96 3.17 6.60
N GLY A 95 -1.87 3.42 7.32
CA GLY A 95 -0.55 2.84 7.02
C GLY A 95 -0.59 1.31 7.04
N CYS A 96 -1.20 0.70 8.05
CA CYS A 96 -1.37 -0.76 8.14
C CYS A 96 -2.15 -1.30 6.94
N ILE A 97 -3.28 -0.67 6.59
CA ILE A 97 -4.09 -1.05 5.42
C ILE A 97 -3.27 -0.93 4.14
N MET A 98 -2.52 0.15 3.98
CA MET A 98 -1.69 0.39 2.79
C MET A 98 -0.59 -0.65 2.63
N VAL A 99 0.16 -0.92 3.69
CA VAL A 99 1.22 -1.94 3.70
C VAL A 99 0.64 -3.31 3.38
N MET A 100 -0.50 -3.67 3.98
CA MET A 100 -1.12 -4.97 3.78
C MET A 100 -1.65 -5.14 2.35
N ASN A 101 -2.29 -4.12 1.76
CA ASN A 101 -2.73 -4.16 0.36
C ASN A 101 -1.55 -4.33 -0.60
N LEU A 102 -0.48 -3.54 -0.41
CA LEU A 102 0.69 -3.58 -1.29
C LEU A 102 1.44 -4.90 -1.15
N ALA A 103 1.57 -5.42 0.08
CA ALA A 103 2.14 -6.74 0.32
C ALA A 103 1.35 -7.83 -0.42
N ILE A 104 0.02 -7.81 -0.35
CA ILE A 104 -0.84 -8.74 -1.09
C ILE A 104 -0.66 -8.57 -2.61
N GLY A 105 -0.58 -7.32 -3.09
CA GLY A 105 -0.34 -7.01 -4.51
C GLY A 105 0.94 -7.67 -5.06
N LEU A 106 2.03 -7.63 -4.29
CA LEU A 106 3.32 -8.23 -4.69
C LEU A 106 3.29 -9.77 -4.80
N VAL A 107 2.36 -10.44 -4.10
CA VAL A 107 2.17 -11.91 -4.15
C VAL A 107 0.97 -12.32 -5.00
N THR A 108 0.17 -11.37 -5.49
CA THR A 108 -0.99 -11.64 -6.34
C THR A 108 -0.53 -11.76 -7.80
N PRO A 109 -1.03 -12.74 -8.57
CA PRO A 109 -0.61 -12.96 -9.96
C PRO A 109 -1.32 -12.00 -10.95
N PRO A 110 -0.74 -10.82 -11.23
CA PRO A 110 -0.66 -10.29 -12.61
C PRO A 110 0.78 -10.00 -13.09
N VAL A 111 1.64 -9.38 -12.26
CA VAL A 111 3.09 -9.25 -12.49
C VAL A 111 3.94 -9.55 -11.22
N GLY A 112 3.31 -10.01 -10.13
CA GLY A 112 3.87 -10.18 -8.77
C GLY A 112 5.36 -10.47 -8.70
N VAL A 113 6.15 -9.43 -8.41
CA VAL A 113 7.62 -9.48 -8.42
C VAL A 113 8.13 -10.57 -7.47
N ASN A 114 7.47 -10.78 -6.33
CA ASN A 114 7.85 -11.81 -5.37
C ASN A 114 7.57 -13.23 -5.89
N LEU A 115 6.50 -13.41 -6.69
CA LEU A 115 6.24 -14.67 -7.38
C LEU A 115 7.33 -14.96 -8.42
N TYR A 116 7.79 -13.95 -9.17
CA TYR A 116 8.87 -14.12 -10.16
C TYR A 116 10.20 -14.49 -9.51
N VAL A 117 10.58 -13.81 -8.42
CA VAL A 117 11.79 -14.13 -7.65
C VAL A 117 11.68 -15.55 -7.06
N GLY A 118 10.52 -15.90 -6.49
CA GLY A 118 10.26 -17.23 -5.96
C GLY A 118 10.35 -18.32 -7.03
N CYS A 119 9.81 -18.09 -8.23
CA CYS A 119 9.91 -19.02 -9.36
C CYS A 119 11.37 -19.23 -9.80
N GLY A 120 12.17 -18.16 -9.80
CA GLY A 120 13.60 -18.25 -10.13
C GLY A 120 14.43 -19.04 -9.12
N ILE A 121 14.08 -18.97 -7.83
CA ILE A 121 14.75 -19.74 -6.78
C ILE A 121 14.28 -21.20 -6.76
N ALA A 122 12.98 -21.43 -6.95
CA ALA A 122 12.36 -22.75 -6.85
C ALA A 122 12.38 -23.55 -8.17
N ASP A 123 12.86 -22.96 -9.27
CA ASP A 123 12.90 -23.52 -10.63
C ASP A 123 11.56 -24.14 -11.08
N ILE A 124 10.46 -23.45 -10.77
CA ILE A 124 9.11 -23.85 -11.17
C ILE A 124 8.43 -22.76 -12.00
N SER A 125 7.52 -23.17 -12.88
CA SER A 125 6.79 -22.23 -13.73
C SER A 125 5.85 -21.33 -12.90
N LEU A 126 5.73 -20.07 -13.34
CA LEU A 126 4.85 -19.07 -12.74
C LEU A 126 3.41 -19.57 -12.57
N LYS A 127 2.93 -20.37 -13.53
CA LYS A 127 1.59 -20.98 -13.49
C LYS A 127 1.42 -21.94 -12.31
N ARG A 128 2.44 -22.74 -11.99
CA ARG A 128 2.40 -23.70 -10.88
C ARG A 128 2.52 -23.00 -9.53
N MET A 129 3.38 -21.98 -9.44
CA MET A 129 3.54 -21.20 -8.22
C MET A 129 2.31 -20.33 -7.93
N SER A 130 1.79 -19.63 -8.94
CA SER A 130 0.58 -18.81 -8.85
C SER A 130 -0.62 -19.59 -8.29
N LYS A 131 -0.85 -20.82 -8.78
CA LYS A 131 -1.93 -21.68 -8.29
C LYS A 131 -1.73 -22.12 -6.84
N SER A 132 -0.47 -22.27 -6.41
CA SER A 132 -0.11 -22.68 -5.05
C SER A 132 -0.17 -21.52 -4.04
N VAL A 133 0.04 -20.29 -4.51
CA VAL A 133 -0.02 -19.05 -3.71
C VAL A 133 -1.45 -18.52 -3.55
N LEU A 134 -2.35 -18.87 -4.47
CA LEU A 134 -3.77 -18.49 -4.42
C LEU A 134 -4.44 -18.70 -3.03
N PRO A 135 -4.31 -19.84 -2.33
CA PRO A 135 -4.89 -20.00 -0.99
C PRO A 135 -4.31 -19.01 0.04
N PHE A 136 -3.03 -18.66 -0.06
CA PHE A 136 -2.40 -17.66 0.81
C PHE A 136 -2.86 -16.23 0.48
N VAL A 137 -3.12 -15.93 -0.79
CA VAL A 137 -3.69 -14.65 -1.21
C VAL A 137 -5.10 -14.51 -0.65
N VAL A 138 -5.93 -15.55 -0.73
CA VAL A 138 -7.28 -15.54 -0.16
C VAL A 138 -7.24 -15.34 1.35
N ALA A 139 -6.36 -16.05 2.07
CA ALA A 139 -6.18 -15.86 3.51
C ALA A 139 -5.74 -14.42 3.85
N SER A 140 -4.83 -13.85 3.05
CA SER A 140 -4.36 -12.48 3.23
C SER A 140 -5.46 -11.45 2.94
N ILE A 141 -6.32 -11.67 1.94
CA ILE A 141 -7.47 -10.81 1.66
C ILE A 141 -8.48 -10.85 2.82
N ILE A 142 -8.71 -12.02 3.42
CA ILE A 142 -9.57 -12.13 4.61
C ILE A 142 -8.97 -11.33 5.77
N ALA A 143 -7.66 -11.48 6.01
CA ALA A 143 -6.96 -10.73 7.05
C ALA A 143 -6.98 -9.21 6.77
N LEU A 144 -6.89 -8.79 5.51
CA LEU A 144 -7.01 -7.40 5.07
C LEU A 144 -8.40 -6.83 5.38
N LEU A 145 -9.48 -7.58 5.08
CA LEU A 145 -10.84 -7.16 5.39
C LEU A 145 -11.04 -7.05 6.90
N LEU A 146 -10.57 -8.04 7.67
CA LEU A 146 -10.61 -7.99 9.14
C LEU A 146 -9.88 -6.76 9.67
N THR A 147 -8.66 -6.51 9.20
CA THR A 147 -7.86 -5.35 9.61
C THR A 147 -8.50 -4.04 9.20
N THR A 148 -9.12 -3.97 8.01
CA THR A 148 -9.78 -2.76 7.50
C THR A 148 -11.01 -2.39 8.33
N TYR A 149 -11.86 -3.36 8.65
CA TYR A 149 -13.15 -3.11 9.32
C TYR A 149 -13.06 -3.18 10.85
N LEU A 150 -12.08 -3.91 11.41
CA LEU A 150 -11.79 -3.93 12.85
C LEU A 150 -10.49 -3.17 13.13
N PRO A 151 -10.56 -1.83 13.32
CA PRO A 151 -9.38 -1.02 13.64
C PRO A 151 -8.69 -1.45 14.94
N PHE A 152 -9.37 -2.17 15.83
CA PHE A 152 -8.78 -2.73 17.05
C PHE A 152 -7.62 -3.70 16.78
N ILE A 153 -7.61 -4.43 15.67
CA ILE A 153 -6.52 -5.39 15.37
C ILE A 153 -5.19 -4.65 15.15
N PRO A 154 -5.08 -3.68 14.23
CA PRO A 154 -3.84 -2.92 14.07
C PRO A 154 -3.61 -1.91 15.20
N MET A 155 -4.65 -1.43 15.88
CA MET A 155 -4.55 -0.40 16.92
C MET A 155 -4.28 -0.93 18.33
N THR A 156 -4.48 -2.21 18.61
CA THR A 156 -4.24 -2.78 19.94
C THR A 156 -2.79 -2.67 20.36
N LEU A 157 -1.86 -3.00 19.46
CA LEU A 157 -0.43 -2.97 19.76
C LEU A 157 0.12 -1.53 19.87
N PRO A 158 -0.22 -0.59 18.97
CA PRO A 158 0.09 0.83 19.14
C PRO A 158 -0.50 1.41 20.42
N ASN A 159 -1.80 1.24 20.71
CA ASN A 159 -2.39 1.79 21.95
C ASN A 159 -1.80 1.18 23.23
N LEU A 160 -1.23 -0.02 23.17
CA LEU A 160 -0.56 -0.65 24.32
C LEU A 160 0.90 -0.18 24.49
N LEU A 161 1.55 0.27 23.41
CA LEU A 161 2.98 0.62 23.39
C LEU A 161 3.27 2.11 23.15
N GLY A 162 2.27 2.92 22.75
CA GLY A 162 2.39 4.36 22.47
C GLY A 162 1.74 4.76 21.15
#